data_AF-A0A852GAD0-F1
#
_entry.id   AF-A0A852GAD0-F1
#
_cell.length_a   1.000
_cell.length_b   1.000
_cell.length_c   1.000
_cell.angle_alpha   90.00
_cell.angle_beta   90.00
_cell.angle_gamma   90.00
#
_symmetry.space_group_name_H-M   'P 1'
#
loop_
_entity.id
_entity.type
_entity.pdbx_description
1 polymer ?
#
loop_
_entity_poly.entity_id
_entity_poly.type
_entity_poly.pdbx_seq_one_letter_code
_entity_poly.pdbx_strand_id
1 'polypeptide(L)'
;VSIGNICRSPIAEAVFRKLVTDEKLESKWMTDSAAVSDWNVGRSPDARALSCLRNHGIETAHKARQVEESIFSFLFIPMLCLD
;
A
#
# COMPACT_ATOMS: atom_id res chain seq x y z
N VAL A 1 -4.82 0.91 -4.40
CA VAL A 1 -4.17 0.89 -5.73
C VAL A 1 -3.88 2.31 -6.19
N SER A 2 -2.79 2.54 -6.92
CA SER A 2 -2.51 3.81 -7.63
C SER A 2 -1.79 3.50 -8.95
N ILE A 3 -1.57 4.49 -9.83
CA ILE A 3 -0.92 4.24 -11.13
C ILE A 3 0.46 3.57 -10.99
N GLY A 4 1.34 4.15 -10.16
CA GLY A 4 2.75 3.73 -10.07
C GLY A 4 3.18 3.07 -8.76
N ASN A 5 2.32 3.00 -7.75
CA ASN A 5 2.59 2.35 -6.45
C ASN A 5 3.88 2.77 -5.72
N ILE A 6 4.29 4.04 -5.89
CA ILE A 6 5.46 4.60 -5.20
C ILE A 6 5.12 5.79 -4.28
N CYS A 7 3.92 6.37 -4.36
CA CYS A 7 3.57 7.54 -3.56
C CYS A 7 2.26 7.33 -2.80
N ARG A 8 1.12 7.47 -3.48
CA ARG A 8 -0.22 7.46 -2.86
C ARG A 8 -0.57 6.13 -2.21
N SER A 9 -0.50 5.03 -2.96
CA SER A 9 -0.95 3.73 -2.44
C SER A 9 -0.04 3.13 -1.35
N PRO A 10 1.31 3.28 -1.38
CA PRO A 10 2.15 2.87 -0.24
C PRO A 10 1.91 3.69 1.03
N ILE A 11 1.59 4.99 0.90
CA ILE A 11 1.19 5.81 2.06
C ILE A 11 -0.12 5.27 2.65
N ALA A 12 -1.13 5.06 1.82
CA ALA A 12 -2.43 4.55 2.25
C ALA A 12 -2.31 3.18 2.95
N GLU A 13 -1.51 2.27 2.41
CA GLU A 13 -1.23 0.97 3.04
C GLU A 13 -0.58 1.13 4.41
N ALA A 14 0.48 1.93 4.51
CA ALA A 14 1.21 2.11 5.75
C ALA A 14 0.35 2.77 6.84
N VAL A 15 -0.47 3.76 6.47
CA VAL A 15 -1.42 4.42 7.38
C VAL A 15 -2.50 3.44 7.83
N PHE A 16 -3.10 2.67 6.92
CA PHE A 16 -4.13 1.71 7.28
C PHE A 16 -3.58 0.60 8.19
N ARG A 17 -2.38 0.09 7.89
CA ARG A 17 -1.69 -0.87 8.76
C ARG A 17 -1.47 -0.31 10.16
N LYS A 18 -1.05 0.96 10.29
CA LYS A 18 -0.89 1.61 11.58
C LYS A 18 -2.23 1.67 12.36
N LEU A 19 -3.32 2.07 11.70
CA LEU A 19 -4.66 2.11 12.32
C LEU A 19 -5.11 0.72 12.81
N VAL A 20 -4.93 -0.31 11.98
CA VAL A 20 -5.25 -1.70 12.34
C VAL A 20 -4.44 -2.17 13.54
N THR A 21 -3.15 -1.84 13.59
CA THR A 21 -2.25 -2.14 14.73
C THR A 21 -2.69 -1.41 16.00
N ASP A 22 -3.02 -0.13 15.92
CA ASP A 22 -3.44 0.67 17.07
C ASP A 22 -4.73 0.14 17.70
N GLU A 23 -5.65 -0.35 16.87
CA GLU A 23 -6.91 -0.98 17.27
C GLU A 23 -6.78 -2.47 17.62
N LYS A 24 -5.57 -3.05 17.52
CA LYS A 24 -5.27 -4.48 17.77
C LYS A 24 -6.09 -5.45 16.90
N LEU A 25 -6.28 -5.10 15.63
CA LEU A 25 -7.06 -5.86 14.65
C LEU A 25 -6.21 -6.57 13.59
N GLU A 26 -4.90 -6.69 13.81
CA GLU A 26 -3.91 -7.18 12.83
C GLU A 26 -4.18 -8.62 12.39
N SER A 27 -4.76 -9.44 13.26
CA SER A 27 -5.14 -10.82 12.95
C SER A 27 -6.36 -10.93 12.04
N LYS A 28 -7.13 -9.84 11.88
CA LYS A 28 -8.36 -9.81 11.09
C LYS A 28 -8.19 -9.13 9.73
N TRP A 29 -7.12 -8.37 9.55
CA TRP A 29 -6.91 -7.56 8.37
C TRP A 29 -5.56 -7.87 7.74
N MET A 30 -5.58 -8.12 6.43
CA MET A 30 -4.40 -8.13 5.60
C MET A 30 -4.43 -6.88 4.72
N THR A 31 -3.28 -6.20 4.61
CA THR A 31 -3.16 -4.91 3.93
C THR A 31 -2.12 -5.00 2.85
N ASP A 32 -2.41 -4.48 1.67
CA ASP A 32 -1.50 -4.51 0.53
C ASP A 32 -1.77 -3.33 -0.41
N SER A 33 -0.78 -2.95 -1.21
CA SER A 33 -0.92 -1.95 -2.25
C SER A 33 -0.20 -2.37 -3.53
N ALA A 34 -0.81 -2.02 -4.65
CA ALA A 34 -0.30 -2.38 -5.97
C ALA A 34 -0.50 -1.24 -6.99
N ALA A 35 0.18 -1.39 -8.13
CA ALA A 35 0.20 -0.49 -9.27
C ALA A 35 -0.70 -0.98 -10.39
N VAL A 36 -1.31 -0.06 -11.13
CA VAL A 36 -1.94 -0.40 -12.42
C VAL A 36 -0.87 -0.61 -13.50
N SER A 37 0.18 0.22 -13.50
CA SER A 37 1.32 0.14 -14.42
C SER A 37 2.50 -0.63 -13.81
N ASP A 38 3.32 -1.24 -14.66
CA ASP A 38 4.52 -1.99 -14.29
C ASP A 38 5.81 -1.12 -14.17
N TRP A 39 5.75 0.17 -14.51
CA TRP A 39 6.94 1.03 -14.67
C TRP A 39 7.86 1.13 -13.44
N ASN A 40 7.31 0.92 -12.25
CA ASN A 40 8.04 1.06 -10.99
C ASN A 40 8.20 -0.25 -10.23
N VAL A 41 7.88 -1.42 -10.82
CA VAL A 41 7.98 -2.70 -10.11
C VAL A 41 9.37 -2.90 -9.50
N GLY A 42 9.42 -3.32 -8.24
CA GLY A 42 10.64 -3.49 -7.45
C GLY A 42 11.23 -2.21 -6.85
N ARG A 43 10.74 -1.02 -7.23
CA ARG A 43 11.22 0.24 -6.64
C ARG A 43 10.66 0.45 -5.24
N SER A 44 11.46 1.11 -4.41
CA SER A 44 10.97 1.64 -3.12
C SER A 44 9.99 2.79 -3.35
N PRO A 45 9.13 3.12 -2.37
CA PRO A 45 8.35 4.34 -2.38
C PRO A 45 9.23 5.58 -2.57
N ASP A 46 8.65 6.61 -3.19
CA ASP A 46 9.26 7.91 -3.39
C ASP A 46 9.80 8.45 -2.07
N ALA A 47 11.01 9.03 -2.10
CA ALA A 47 11.67 9.54 -0.90
C ALA A 47 10.82 10.58 -0.15
N ARG A 48 9.99 11.37 -0.86
CA ARG A 48 9.06 12.34 -0.26
C ARG A 48 7.92 11.64 0.46
N ALA A 49 7.40 10.54 -0.08
CA ALA A 49 6.40 9.72 0.58
C ALA A 49 6.96 9.08 1.85
N LEU A 50 8.17 8.53 1.79
CA LEU A 50 8.88 8.01 2.96
C LEU A 50 9.14 9.09 4.02
N SER A 51 9.55 10.28 3.59
CA SER A 51 9.76 11.41 4.51
C SER A 51 8.45 11.84 5.18
N CYS A 52 7.35 11.89 4.44
CA CYS A 52 6.03 12.21 4.97
C CYS A 52 5.59 11.19 6.03
N LEU A 53 5.74 9.89 5.74
CA LEU A 53 5.41 8.82 6.70
C LEU A 53 6.25 8.92 7.97
N ARG A 54 7.57 9.12 7.84
CA ARG A 54 8.47 9.28 9.00
C ARG A 54 8.10 10.47 9.87
N ASN A 55 7.68 11.59 9.29
CA ASN A 55 7.21 12.75 10.04
C ASN A 55 5.97 12.46 10.90
N HIS A 56 5.23 11.38 10.60
CA HIS A 56 4.08 10.91 11.37
C HIS A 56 4.39 9.64 12.18
N GLY A 57 5.66 9.25 12.30
CA GLY A 57 6.09 8.06 13.05
C GLY A 57 5.68 6.74 12.40
N ILE A 58 5.48 6.73 11.08
CA ILE A 58 5.10 5.54 10.32
C ILE A 58 6.26 5.13 9.41
N GLU A 59 6.54 3.83 9.35
CA GLU A 59 7.55 3.26 8.46
C GLU A 59 6.94 2.23 7.50
N THR A 60 7.60 2.05 6.35
CA THR A 60 7.20 1.04 5.38
C THR A 60 8.41 0.48 4.64
N ALA A 61 8.41 -0.83 4.44
CA ALA A 61 9.39 -1.56 3.62
C ALA A 61 8.81 -1.93 2.25
N HIS A 62 7.73 -1.24 1.82
CA HIS A 62 7.02 -1.55 0.58
C HIS A 62 7.94 -1.60 -0.64
N LYS A 63 7.60 -2.47 -1.58
CA LYS A 63 8.20 -2.52 -2.91
C LYS A 63 7.06 -2.50 -3.92
N ALA A 64 7.14 -1.57 -4.85
CA ALA A 64 6.12 -1.41 -5.87
C ALA A 64 5.94 -2.73 -6.64
N ARG A 65 4.68 -3.12 -6.85
CA ARG A 65 4.30 -4.32 -7.59
C ARG A 65 3.09 -4.02 -8.45
N GLN A 66 2.90 -4.75 -9.53
CA GLN A 66 1.70 -4.60 -10.36
C GLN A 66 0.52 -5.38 -9.74
N VAL A 67 -0.69 -4.92 -9.99
CA VAL A 67 -1.91 -5.70 -9.75
C VAL A 67 -1.87 -6.94 -10.64
N GLU A 68 -2.14 -8.11 -10.04
CA GLU A 68 -2.28 -9.38 -10.77
C GLU A 68 -3.77 -9.75 -10.87
N GLU A 69 -4.14 -10.47 -11.93
CA GLU A 69 -5.53 -10.93 -12.13
C GLU A 69 -6.03 -11.81 -10.97
N SER A 70 -5.12 -12.54 -10.33
CA SER A 70 -5.37 -13.39 -9.17
C SER A 70 -6.06 -12.63 -8.04
N ILE A 71 -5.86 -11.31 -7.92
CA ILE A 71 -6.47 -10.48 -6.87
C ILE A 71 -8.00 -10.42 -6.99
N PHE A 72 -8.54 -10.51 -8.21
CA PHE A 72 -9.99 -10.44 -8.46
C PHE A 72 -10.71 -11.75 -8.13
N SER A 73 -9.97 -12.85 -7.99
CA SER A 73 -10.51 -14.15 -7.59
C SER A 73 -10.82 -14.23 -6.09
N PHE A 74 -10.36 -13.28 -5.28
CA PHE A 74 -10.66 -13.24 -3.86
C PHE A 74 -11.98 -12.52 -3.61
N LEU A 75 -12.99 -13.29 -3.24
CA LEU A 75 -14.42 -12.91 -3.17
C LEU A 75 -14.73 -11.72 -2.21
N PHE A 76 -13.79 -11.26 -1.38
CA PHE A 76 -14.00 -10.23 -0.36
C PHE A 76 -12.75 -9.36 -0.07
N ILE A 77 -12.11 -8.80 -1.10
CA ILE A 77 -11.06 -7.77 -0.91
C ILE A 77 -11.61 -6.41 -1.35
N PRO A 78 -11.92 -5.47 -0.43
CA PRO A 78 -12.28 -4.12 -0.82
C PRO A 78 -11.07 -3.44 -1.47
N MET A 79 -11.12 -3.21 -2.78
CA MET A 79 -10.08 -2.53 -3.53
C MET A 79 -10.34 -1.02 -3.54
N LEU A 80 -9.50 -0.26 -2.83
CA LEU A 80 -9.57 1.20 -2.81
C LEU A 80 -8.55 1.79 -3.79
N CYS A 81 -9.06 2.46 -4.83
CA CYS A 81 -8.25 3.14 -5.83
C CYS A 81 -8.02 4.60 -5.47
N LEU A 82 -6.81 5.08 -5.72
CA LEU A 82 -6.39 6.46 -5.59
C LEU A 82 -6.16 6.96 -7.01
N ASP A 83 -7.18 7.65 -7.53
CA ASP A 83 -7.27 8.34 -8.84
C ASP A 83 -6.64 7.66 -10.05
#